data_AF-A0A5M6IQI8-F1
#
_entry.id   AF-A0A5M6IQI8-F1
#
_cell.length_a   1.000
_cell.length_b   1.000
_cell.length_c   1.000
_cell.angle_alpha   90.00
_cell.angle_beta   90.00
_cell.angle_gamma   90.00
#
_symmetry.space_group_name_H-M   'P 1'
#
loop_
_entity.id
_entity.type
_entity.pdbx_description
1 polymer ?
#
loop_
_entity_poly.entity_id
_entity_poly.type
_entity_poly.pdbx_seq_one_letter_code
_entity_poly.pdbx_strand_id
1 'polypeptide(L)'
;MPEIPPKDIIATRQDHVGRFAVFHQPGPNIVAPLPWQAIALDIGNDDTITIQVRLDERHEPGAPAWTARDLLRVALGRQLTEGDRSGDALARTSASHLASALVALQRRLGLPPAPSIAVAPGPHRSVYAWTVATLPGVGSLQLCPGFRGDGEGVTPELLLHVLDQLLADAANGIRSDLHLREAAQRVGDALAAEVARMRAVCGPAQPH
;
A
#
# COMPACT_ATOMS: atom_id res chain seq x y z
N MET A 1 -10.70 4.88 -16.00
CA MET A 1 -9.52 3.98 -16.03
C MET A 1 -8.38 4.73 -16.72
N PRO A 2 -7.17 4.79 -16.17
CA PRO A 2 -6.05 5.52 -16.76
C PRO A 2 -5.69 4.96 -18.14
N GLU A 3 -5.29 5.84 -19.07
CA GLU A 3 -4.81 5.46 -20.42
C GLU A 3 -3.40 4.86 -20.34
N ILE A 4 -3.29 3.66 -19.77
CA ILE A 4 -2.05 2.88 -19.73
C ILE A 4 -2.11 1.85 -20.86
N PRO A 5 -1.12 1.80 -21.78
CA PRO A 5 -1.09 0.79 -22.82
C PRO A 5 -1.16 -0.62 -22.21
N PRO A 6 -2.00 -1.54 -22.71
CA PRO A 6 -2.17 -2.87 -22.11
C PRO A 6 -0.87 -3.66 -21.95
N LYS A 7 0.10 -3.44 -22.84
CA LYS A 7 1.44 -4.06 -22.80
C LYS A 7 2.30 -3.63 -21.61
N ASP A 8 2.00 -2.47 -21.02
CA ASP A 8 2.76 -1.89 -19.91
C ASP A 8 2.12 -2.26 -18.55
N ILE A 9 0.92 -2.87 -18.57
CA ILE A 9 0.21 -3.35 -17.38
C ILE A 9 0.79 -4.69 -16.95
N ILE A 10 1.32 -4.75 -15.72
CA ILE A 10 1.85 -5.97 -15.11
C ILE A 10 0.79 -6.68 -14.28
N ALA A 11 0.00 -5.93 -13.52
CA ALA A 11 -1.05 -6.47 -12.69
C ALA A 11 -2.17 -5.45 -12.47
N THR A 12 -3.35 -5.96 -12.13
CA THR A 12 -4.46 -5.17 -11.62
C THR A 12 -4.97 -5.80 -10.32
N ARG A 13 -5.25 -4.97 -9.32
CA ARG A 13 -5.91 -5.36 -8.07
C ARG A 13 -7.12 -4.47 -7.87
N GLN A 14 -8.09 -4.97 -7.11
CA GLN A 14 -9.29 -4.23 -6.79
C GLN A 14 -9.70 -4.52 -5.35
N ASP A 15 -10.19 -3.50 -4.65
CA ASP A 15 -10.74 -3.63 -3.30
C ASP A 15 -12.25 -3.96 -3.31
N HIS A 16 -12.85 -4.17 -2.13
CA HIS A 16 -14.28 -4.53 -2.03
C HIS A 16 -15.24 -3.44 -2.51
N VAL A 17 -14.81 -2.19 -2.60
CA VAL A 17 -15.67 -1.07 -3.03
C VAL A 17 -15.48 -0.73 -4.51
N GLY A 18 -14.72 -1.55 -5.22
CA GLY A 18 -14.55 -1.48 -6.65
C GLY A 18 -13.39 -0.60 -7.11
N ARG A 19 -12.61 -0.01 -6.20
CA ARG A 19 -11.44 0.80 -6.56
C ARG A 19 -10.29 -0.11 -6.95
N PHE A 20 -9.52 0.32 -7.93
CA PHE A 20 -8.45 -0.49 -8.50
C PHE A 20 -7.06 0.11 -8.31
N ALA A 21 -6.06 -0.75 -8.36
CA ALA A 21 -4.65 -0.44 -8.49
C ALA A 21 -4.12 -1.11 -9.76
N VAL A 22 -3.56 -0.33 -10.68
CA VAL A 22 -2.89 -0.81 -11.89
C VAL A 22 -1.38 -0.64 -11.72
N PHE A 23 -0.67 -1.76 -11.70
CA PHE A 23 0.79 -1.83 -11.58
C PHE A 23 1.38 -1.82 -12.97
N HIS A 24 2.23 -0.84 -13.29
CA HIS A 24 2.75 -0.68 -14.63
C HIS A 24 4.21 -0.22 -14.66
N GLN A 25 4.91 -0.57 -15.73
CA GLN A 25 6.29 -0.17 -15.98
C GLN A 25 6.31 0.94 -17.04
N PRO A 26 6.60 2.20 -16.68
CA PRO A 26 6.81 3.25 -17.66
C PRO A 26 8.18 3.05 -18.35
N GLY A 27 8.18 2.57 -19.58
CA GLY A 27 9.39 2.48 -20.41
C GLY A 27 10.21 1.19 -20.25
N PRO A 28 11.47 1.16 -20.74
CA PRO A 28 12.26 -0.07 -20.79
C PRO A 28 12.60 -0.59 -19.38
N ASN A 29 12.50 -1.91 -19.23
CA ASN A 29 12.76 -2.60 -17.97
C ASN A 29 14.26 -2.53 -17.62
N ILE A 30 14.61 -1.72 -16.63
CA ILE A 30 15.94 -1.75 -16.01
C ILE A 30 15.95 -2.96 -15.09
N VAL A 31 17.06 -3.71 -15.05
CA VAL A 31 17.23 -4.88 -14.17
C VAL A 31 17.02 -4.45 -12.71
N ALA A 32 15.78 -4.51 -12.26
CA ALA A 32 15.31 -4.05 -10.97
C ALA A 32 14.59 -5.20 -10.28
N PRO A 33 14.58 -5.22 -8.93
CA PRO A 33 13.92 -6.29 -8.18
C PRO A 33 12.39 -6.29 -8.33
N LEU A 34 11.81 -5.21 -8.87
CA LEU A 34 10.40 -5.10 -9.21
C LEU A 34 10.23 -5.04 -10.74
N PRO A 35 9.24 -5.72 -11.32
CA PRO A 35 8.94 -5.64 -12.76
C PRO A 35 8.16 -4.37 -13.15
N TRP A 36 7.88 -3.48 -12.20
CA TRP A 36 7.13 -2.23 -12.35
C TRP A 36 7.62 -1.19 -11.34
N GLN A 37 7.33 0.09 -11.59
CA GLN A 37 7.75 1.22 -10.72
C GLN A 37 6.63 2.22 -10.42
N ALA A 38 5.52 2.15 -11.16
CA ALA A 38 4.41 3.06 -11.03
C ALA A 38 3.10 2.32 -10.73
N ILE A 39 2.25 2.95 -9.92
CA ILE A 39 0.92 2.45 -9.60
C ILE A 39 -0.08 3.56 -9.87
N ALA A 40 -1.03 3.30 -10.75
CA ALA A 40 -2.22 4.12 -10.90
C ALA A 40 -3.30 3.61 -9.94
N LEU A 41 -3.78 4.48 -9.06
CA LEU A 41 -4.72 4.19 -7.99
C LEU A 41 -6.02 4.95 -8.24
N ASP A 42 -7.13 4.23 -8.32
CA ASP A 42 -8.47 4.81 -8.25
C ASP A 42 -8.73 5.29 -6.82
N ILE A 43 -8.97 6.59 -6.67
CA ILE A 43 -9.25 7.21 -5.37
C ILE A 43 -10.73 7.58 -5.21
N GLY A 44 -11.60 7.13 -6.13
CA GLY A 44 -13.02 7.47 -6.19
C GLY A 44 -13.29 8.77 -6.96
N ASN A 45 -14.58 9.06 -7.20
CA ASN A 45 -15.05 10.25 -7.93
C ASN A 45 -14.46 10.42 -9.34
N ASP A 46 -14.22 9.30 -10.05
CA ASP A 46 -13.55 9.26 -11.36
C ASP A 46 -12.09 9.76 -11.38
N ASP A 47 -11.50 10.01 -10.20
CA ASP A 47 -10.13 10.46 -10.08
C ASP A 47 -9.14 9.29 -9.92
N THR A 48 -8.00 9.41 -10.58
CA THR A 48 -6.89 8.47 -10.50
C THR A 48 -5.61 9.22 -10.19
N ILE A 49 -4.86 8.76 -9.20
CA ILE A 49 -3.51 9.27 -8.91
C ILE A 49 -2.47 8.26 -9.34
N THR A 50 -1.27 8.72 -9.68
CA THR A 50 -0.12 7.85 -9.92
C THR A 50 0.92 8.07 -8.84
N ILE A 51 1.36 6.99 -8.19
CA ILE A 51 2.50 7.03 -7.27
C ILE A 51 3.67 6.23 -7.84
N GLN A 52 4.87 6.75 -7.64
CA GLN A 52 6.10 5.99 -7.88
C GLN A 52 6.45 5.22 -6.61
N VAL A 53 6.82 3.95 -6.78
CA VAL A 53 7.26 3.11 -5.67
C VAL A 53 8.58 2.40 -5.98
N ARG A 54 9.25 1.99 -4.92
CA ARG A 54 10.49 1.21 -5.01
C ARG A 54 10.67 0.29 -3.81
N LEU A 55 11.57 -0.67 -3.95
CA LEU A 55 12.09 -1.41 -2.80
C LEU A 55 13.10 -0.56 -2.02
N ASP A 56 13.27 -0.84 -0.72
CA ASP A 56 14.09 -0.06 0.23
C ASP A 56 15.62 -0.01 -0.02
N GLU A 57 16.08 -0.41 -1.19
CA GLU A 57 17.49 -0.63 -1.48
C GLU A 57 18.31 0.67 -1.55
N ARG A 58 19.63 0.55 -1.39
CA ARG A 58 20.54 1.70 -1.35
C ARG A 58 20.49 2.47 -2.66
N HIS A 59 19.82 3.62 -2.62
CA HIS A 59 19.99 4.79 -3.49
C HIS A 59 20.56 4.45 -4.87
N GLU A 60 19.74 3.84 -5.73
CA GLU A 60 19.89 4.18 -7.14
C GLU A 60 19.53 5.66 -7.30
N PRO A 61 20.27 6.43 -8.12
CA PRO A 61 19.91 7.79 -8.48
C PRO A 61 18.65 7.74 -9.34
N GLY A 62 17.49 7.66 -8.67
CA GLY A 62 16.17 7.66 -9.27
C GLY A 62 15.31 8.78 -8.67
N ALA A 63 14.21 9.08 -9.35
CA ALA A 63 13.24 10.04 -8.86
C ALA A 63 12.74 9.64 -7.45
N PRO A 64 12.41 10.61 -6.59
CA PRO A 64 11.81 10.33 -5.29
C PRO A 64 10.57 9.42 -5.40
N ALA A 65 10.53 8.34 -4.63
CA ALA A 65 9.48 7.33 -4.67
C ALA A 65 9.16 6.79 -3.27
N TRP A 66 7.92 6.34 -3.07
CA TRP A 66 7.49 5.69 -1.84
C TRP A 66 8.17 4.32 -1.71
N THR A 67 8.73 4.01 -0.55
CA THR A 67 9.29 2.67 -0.31
C THR A 67 8.25 1.72 0.29
N ALA A 68 8.52 0.41 0.23
CA ALA A 68 7.72 -0.59 0.92
C ALA A 68 7.58 -0.28 2.42
N ARG A 69 8.67 0.13 3.10
CA ARG A 69 8.62 0.53 4.51
C ARG A 69 7.76 1.77 4.75
N ASP A 70 7.78 2.75 3.84
CA ASP A 70 6.98 3.96 3.99
C ASP A 70 5.49 3.64 3.90
N LEU A 71 5.07 2.91 2.87
CA LEU A 71 3.69 2.48 2.69
C LEU A 71 3.22 1.56 3.82
N LEU A 72 4.08 0.66 4.30
CA LEU A 72 3.80 -0.19 5.47
C LEU A 72 3.53 0.63 6.73
N ARG A 73 4.30 1.70 6.97
CA ARG A 73 4.10 2.57 8.13
C ARG A 73 2.78 3.34 8.04
N VAL A 74 2.40 3.79 6.84
CA VAL A 74 1.10 4.43 6.61
C VAL A 74 -0.04 3.42 6.86
N ALA A 75 0.04 2.22 6.28
CA ALA A 75 -0.95 1.18 6.47
C ALA A 75 -1.07 0.75 7.95
N LEU A 76 0.06 0.55 8.63
CA LEU A 76 0.10 0.20 10.05
C LEU A 76 -0.55 1.27 10.92
N GLY A 77 -0.16 2.54 10.73
CA GLY A 77 -0.75 3.66 11.47
C GLY A 77 -2.26 3.73 11.26
N ARG A 78 -2.73 3.42 10.05
CA ARG A 78 -4.14 3.40 9.72
C ARG A 78 -4.90 2.27 10.42
N GLN A 79 -4.36 1.04 10.39
CA GLN A 79 -4.98 -0.12 11.01
C GLN A 79 -4.99 -0.03 12.54
N LEU A 80 -3.93 0.52 13.15
CA LEU A 80 -3.91 0.82 14.59
C LEU A 80 -5.00 1.82 14.96
N THR A 81 -5.12 2.92 14.22
CA THR A 81 -6.16 3.93 14.47
C THR A 81 -7.56 3.34 14.35
N GLU A 82 -7.79 2.47 13.36
CA GLU A 82 -9.07 1.78 13.20
C GLU A 82 -9.35 0.85 14.38
N GLY A 83 -8.39 -0.03 14.74
CA GLY A 83 -8.54 -0.95 15.86
C GLY A 83 -8.82 -0.23 17.18
N ASP A 84 -8.17 0.90 17.44
CA ASP A 84 -8.37 1.70 18.65
C ASP A 84 -9.73 2.41 18.66
N ARG A 85 -10.19 2.89 17.50
CA ARG A 85 -11.47 3.60 17.38
C ARG A 85 -12.68 2.68 17.44
N SER A 86 -12.67 1.54 16.74
CA SER A 86 -13.83 0.66 16.60
C SER A 86 -13.81 -0.56 17.52
N GLY A 87 -12.66 -0.89 18.10
CA GLY A 87 -12.49 -2.14 18.85
C GLY A 87 -12.45 -3.39 17.94
N ASP A 88 -12.37 -3.22 16.62
CA ASP A 88 -12.41 -4.31 15.66
C ASP A 88 -11.17 -5.22 15.78
N ALA A 89 -11.41 -6.50 16.07
CA ALA A 89 -10.36 -7.49 16.23
C ALA A 89 -9.58 -7.75 14.94
N LEU A 90 -10.24 -7.73 13.78
CA LEU A 90 -9.59 -7.96 12.48
C LEU A 90 -8.68 -6.80 12.10
N ALA A 91 -9.06 -5.55 12.42
CA ALA A 91 -8.19 -4.39 12.24
C ALA A 91 -6.91 -4.51 13.11
N ARG A 92 -7.04 -4.96 14.36
CA ARG A 92 -5.89 -5.22 15.25
C ARG A 92 -5.02 -6.38 14.77
N THR A 93 -5.63 -7.46 14.26
CA THR A 93 -4.91 -8.58 13.64
C THR A 93 -4.12 -8.12 12.42
N SER A 94 -4.73 -7.35 11.52
CA SER A 94 -4.04 -6.76 10.37
C SER A 94 -2.86 -5.88 10.82
N ALA A 95 -3.07 -4.99 11.81
CA ALA A 95 -1.98 -4.18 12.37
C ALA A 95 -0.83 -5.01 12.95
N SER A 96 -1.11 -6.12 13.65
CA SER A 96 -0.08 -7.01 14.20
C SER A 96 0.77 -7.67 13.11
N HIS A 97 0.13 -8.10 12.02
CA HIS A 97 0.83 -8.64 10.86
C HIS A 97 1.68 -7.57 10.15
N LEU A 98 1.16 -6.35 9.96
CA LEU A 98 1.93 -5.23 9.39
C LEU A 98 3.15 -4.85 10.25
N ALA A 99 3.00 -4.84 11.57
CA ALA A 99 4.11 -4.62 12.49
C ALA A 99 5.19 -5.71 12.33
N SER A 100 4.77 -6.96 12.19
CA SER A 100 5.68 -8.09 11.94
C SER A 100 6.40 -7.97 10.59
N ALA A 101 5.69 -7.53 9.54
CA ALA A 101 6.28 -7.27 8.23
C ALA A 101 7.34 -6.15 8.30
N LEU A 102 7.05 -5.06 9.02
CA LEU A 102 7.98 -3.96 9.22
C LEU A 102 9.25 -4.43 9.95
N VAL A 103 9.10 -5.25 11.00
CA VAL A 103 10.24 -5.85 11.73
C VAL A 103 11.07 -6.74 10.81
N ALA A 104 10.44 -7.55 9.96
CA ALA A 104 11.15 -8.38 8.99
C ALA A 104 11.98 -7.52 8.02
N LEU A 105 11.40 -6.47 7.43
CA LEU A 105 12.13 -5.56 6.56
C LEU A 105 13.28 -4.84 7.28
N GLN A 106 13.10 -4.44 8.53
CA GLN A 106 14.15 -3.77 9.33
C GLN A 106 15.36 -4.66 9.60
N ARG A 107 15.23 -6.00 9.53
CA ARG A 107 16.35 -6.94 9.68
C ARG A 107 17.23 -7.01 8.43
N ARG A 108 16.77 -6.49 7.28
CA ARG A 108 17.58 -6.45 6.05
C ARG A 108 18.78 -5.51 6.26
N LEU A 109 19.98 -5.97 5.91
CA LEU A 109 21.21 -5.21 6.08
C LEU A 109 21.31 -4.05 5.08
N GLY A 110 21.92 -2.94 5.51
CA GLY A 110 22.30 -1.86 4.61
C GLY A 110 21.17 -0.90 4.22
N LEU A 111 19.98 -1.03 4.80
CA LEU A 111 18.87 -0.12 4.56
C LEU A 111 19.18 1.29 5.09
N PRO A 112 18.83 2.36 4.35
CA PRO A 112 18.93 3.71 4.87
C PRO A 112 17.94 3.91 6.03
N PRO A 113 18.21 4.87 6.94
CA PRO A 113 17.24 5.32 7.93
C PRO A 113 15.91 5.67 7.25
N ALA A 114 14.80 5.23 7.85
CA ALA A 114 13.50 5.57 7.31
C ALA A 114 13.23 7.07 7.55
N PRO A 115 12.82 7.82 6.52
CA PRO A 115 12.46 9.24 6.67
C PRO A 115 11.25 9.41 7.59
N SER A 116 11.07 10.59 8.16
CA SER A 116 9.85 10.90 8.90
C SER A 116 8.68 11.10 7.93
N ILE A 117 7.56 10.44 8.20
CA ILE A 117 6.30 10.63 7.46
C ILE A 117 5.49 11.63 8.27
N ALA A 118 5.20 12.78 7.67
CA ALA A 118 4.28 13.74 8.27
C ALA A 118 2.85 13.27 8.04
N VAL A 119 1.99 13.39 9.05
CA VAL A 119 0.55 13.10 8.92
C VAL A 119 -0.27 14.34 9.24
N ALA A 120 -1.36 14.53 8.51
CA ALA A 120 -2.24 15.67 8.68
C ALA A 120 -3.72 15.30 8.44
N PRO A 121 -4.67 16.06 9.01
CA PRO A 121 -6.05 16.04 8.57
C PRO A 121 -6.14 16.37 7.08
N GLY A 122 -6.95 15.62 6.33
CA GLY A 122 -7.26 15.93 4.94
C GLY A 122 -8.40 16.94 4.80
N PRO A 123 -8.76 17.31 3.55
CA PRO A 123 -9.76 18.34 3.27
C PRO A 123 -11.19 17.91 3.61
N HIS A 124 -11.46 16.61 3.69
CA HIS A 124 -12.78 16.08 3.97
C HIS A 124 -12.94 15.70 5.45
N ARG A 125 -14.18 15.85 5.95
CA ARG A 125 -14.55 15.39 7.30
C ARG A 125 -14.28 13.88 7.39
N SER A 126 -13.55 13.48 8.42
CA SER A 126 -13.06 12.13 8.61
C SER A 126 -13.32 11.65 10.03
N VAL A 127 -13.51 10.34 10.19
CA VAL A 127 -13.53 9.70 11.53
C VAL A 127 -12.12 9.47 12.09
N TYR A 128 -11.09 9.75 11.28
CA TYR A 128 -9.68 9.65 11.65
C TYR A 128 -9.07 11.03 11.84
N ALA A 129 -8.16 11.14 12.80
CA ALA A 129 -7.43 12.38 13.08
C ALA A 129 -6.53 12.83 11.90
N TRP A 130 -6.17 11.91 11.02
CA TRP A 130 -5.38 12.19 9.83
C TRP A 130 -5.86 11.32 8.65
N THR A 131 -5.78 11.89 7.45
CA THR A 131 -6.10 11.24 6.17
C THR A 131 -5.10 11.58 5.09
N VAL A 132 -4.04 12.32 5.41
CA VAL A 132 -2.95 12.61 4.48
C VAL A 132 -1.65 12.18 5.13
N ALA A 133 -0.84 11.41 4.39
CA ALA A 133 0.53 11.08 4.74
C ALA A 133 1.48 11.73 3.72
N THR A 134 2.47 12.47 4.19
CA THR A 134 3.42 13.20 3.34
C THR A 134 4.84 12.72 3.61
N LEU A 135 5.53 12.37 2.53
CA LEU A 135 6.92 11.98 2.55
C LEU A 135 7.77 13.07 1.86
N PRO A 136 8.74 13.69 2.56
CA PRO A 136 9.55 14.78 2.01
C PRO A 136 10.24 14.39 0.70
N GLY A 137 10.14 15.26 -0.30
CA GLY A 137 10.72 15.05 -1.63
C GLY A 137 9.93 14.08 -2.53
N VAL A 138 9.01 13.28 -2.00
CA VAL A 138 8.21 12.30 -2.76
C VAL A 138 6.81 12.84 -3.05
N GLY A 139 6.11 13.32 -2.02
CA GLY A 139 4.74 13.83 -2.16
C GLY A 139 3.81 13.33 -1.06
N SER A 140 2.51 13.48 -1.30
CA SER A 140 1.46 13.14 -0.36
C SER A 140 0.59 12.00 -0.88
N LEU A 141 0.15 11.13 0.03
CA LEU A 141 -0.83 10.09 -0.21
C LEU A 141 -2.09 10.42 0.59
N GLN A 142 -3.20 10.66 -0.11
CA GLN A 142 -4.51 10.86 0.50
C GLN A 142 -5.17 9.50 0.76
N LEU A 143 -5.59 9.26 1.99
CA LEU A 143 -6.35 8.10 2.42
C LEU A 143 -7.84 8.46 2.54
N CYS A 144 -8.71 7.48 2.35
CA CYS A 144 -10.15 7.68 2.51
C CYS A 144 -10.52 8.26 3.90
N PRO A 145 -11.60 9.03 4.03
CA PRO A 145 -12.08 9.53 5.32
C PRO A 145 -12.76 8.47 6.21
N GLY A 146 -13.19 7.34 5.63
CA GLY A 146 -13.69 6.16 6.33
C GLY A 146 -13.02 4.88 5.81
N PHE A 147 -13.09 3.79 6.58
CA PHE A 147 -12.54 2.51 6.14
C PHE A 147 -13.35 1.84 5.02
N ARG A 148 -14.63 2.21 4.88
CA ARG A 148 -15.56 1.63 3.89
C ARG A 148 -15.46 2.30 2.52
N GLY A 149 -14.47 3.17 2.29
CA GLY A 149 -14.37 3.90 1.02
C GLY A 149 -15.50 4.90 0.78
N ASP A 150 -16.08 5.48 1.83
CA ASP A 150 -17.17 6.48 1.83
C ASP A 150 -16.72 7.90 1.42
N GLY A 151 -15.53 8.04 0.82
CA GLY A 151 -15.04 9.29 0.28
C GLY A 151 -13.74 9.14 -0.48
N GLU A 152 -13.25 10.24 -1.04
CA GLU A 152 -12.08 10.26 -1.91
C GLU A 152 -10.78 9.91 -1.15
N GLY A 153 -9.93 9.10 -1.78
CA GLY A 153 -8.61 8.70 -1.26
C GLY A 153 -8.29 7.23 -1.47
N VAL A 154 -7.14 6.78 -0.99
CA VAL A 154 -6.78 5.35 -1.02
C VAL A 154 -7.42 4.65 0.17
N THR A 155 -8.15 3.56 -0.08
CA THR A 155 -8.74 2.74 0.99
C THR A 155 -7.66 1.94 1.72
N PRO A 156 -7.88 1.56 2.99
CA PRO A 156 -6.95 0.68 3.70
C PRO A 156 -6.70 -0.64 2.95
N GLU A 157 -7.75 -1.23 2.39
CA GLU A 157 -7.65 -2.47 1.62
C GLU A 157 -6.84 -2.29 0.32
N LEU A 158 -7.09 -1.23 -0.46
CA LEU A 158 -6.34 -0.97 -1.69
C LEU A 158 -4.85 -0.75 -1.40
N LEU A 159 -4.52 -0.04 -0.32
CA LEU A 159 -3.14 0.13 0.12
C LEU A 159 -2.48 -1.21 0.50
N LEU A 160 -3.24 -2.13 1.10
CA LEU A 160 -2.74 -3.48 1.40
C LEU A 160 -2.54 -4.33 0.14
N HIS A 161 -3.41 -4.20 -0.87
CA HIS A 161 -3.16 -4.81 -2.17
C HIS A 161 -1.89 -4.30 -2.85
N VAL A 162 -1.61 -3.00 -2.73
CA VAL A 162 -0.35 -2.40 -3.20
C VAL A 162 0.86 -3.03 -2.50
N LEU A 163 0.81 -3.11 -1.18
CA LEU A 163 1.91 -3.69 -0.39
C LEU A 163 2.11 -5.18 -0.67
N ASP A 164 1.01 -5.94 -0.79
CA ASP A 164 1.04 -7.37 -1.08
C ASP A 164 1.70 -7.63 -2.44
N GLN A 165 1.27 -6.93 -3.49
CA GLN A 165 1.87 -7.05 -4.81
C GLN A 165 3.35 -6.65 -4.80
N LEU A 166 3.69 -5.52 -4.18
CA LEU A 166 5.06 -5.01 -4.11
C LEU A 166 6.00 -6.03 -3.45
N LEU A 167 5.64 -6.54 -2.27
CA LEU A 167 6.50 -7.45 -1.53
C LEU A 167 6.53 -8.86 -2.14
N ALA A 168 5.42 -9.33 -2.70
CA ALA A 168 5.39 -10.62 -3.40
C ALA A 168 6.31 -10.61 -4.63
N ASP A 169 6.22 -9.56 -5.47
CA ASP A 169 7.07 -9.44 -6.66
C ASP A 169 8.54 -9.26 -6.27
N ALA A 170 8.82 -8.42 -5.27
CA ALA A 170 10.19 -8.23 -4.77
C ALA A 170 10.78 -9.54 -4.21
N ALA A 171 10.00 -10.31 -3.45
CA ALA A 171 10.42 -11.60 -2.91
C ALA A 171 10.67 -12.64 -4.02
N ASN A 172 9.91 -12.57 -5.11
CA ASN A 172 10.11 -13.42 -6.29
C ASN A 172 11.35 -13.01 -7.11
N GLY A 173 11.64 -11.70 -7.17
CA GLY A 173 12.83 -11.14 -7.82
C GLY A 173 14.12 -11.43 -7.04
N ILE A 174 14.09 -11.35 -5.71
CA ILE A 174 15.24 -11.59 -4.82
C ILE A 174 14.99 -12.83 -3.96
N ARG A 175 14.99 -14.01 -4.59
CA ARG A 175 14.58 -15.27 -3.95
C ARG A 175 15.39 -15.68 -2.72
N SER A 176 16.64 -15.19 -2.61
CA SER A 176 17.53 -15.45 -1.48
C SER A 176 17.24 -14.59 -0.25
N ASP A 177 16.42 -13.53 -0.36
CA ASP A 177 16.10 -12.64 0.75
C ASP A 177 14.93 -13.21 1.58
N LEU A 178 15.28 -13.92 2.66
CA LEU A 178 14.31 -14.54 3.57
C LEU A 178 13.45 -13.52 4.32
N HIS A 179 13.99 -12.34 4.61
CA HIS A 179 13.27 -11.28 5.31
C HIS A 179 12.21 -10.63 4.43
N LEU A 180 12.50 -10.49 3.14
CA LEU A 180 11.53 -10.02 2.16
C LEU A 180 10.37 -11.02 1.97
N ARG A 181 10.68 -12.32 1.95
CA ARG A 181 9.65 -13.39 1.94
C ARG A 181 8.81 -13.39 3.21
N GLU A 182 9.43 -13.23 4.38
CA GLU A 182 8.72 -13.09 5.65
C GLU A 182 7.79 -11.87 5.62
N ALA A 183 8.29 -10.71 5.17
CA ALA A 183 7.48 -9.49 5.04
C ALA A 183 6.30 -9.67 4.07
N ALA A 184 6.52 -10.30 2.91
CA ALA A 184 5.48 -10.59 1.93
C ALA A 184 4.38 -11.47 2.54
N GLN A 185 4.76 -12.56 3.23
CA GLN A 185 3.79 -13.43 3.91
C GLN A 185 2.97 -12.65 4.94
N ARG A 186 3.62 -11.82 5.76
CA ARG A 186 2.93 -11.02 6.78
C ARG A 186 1.99 -9.98 6.18
N VAL A 187 2.34 -9.37 5.07
CA VAL A 187 1.41 -8.46 4.38
C VAL A 187 0.23 -9.22 3.77
N GLY A 188 0.45 -10.39 3.20
CA GLY A 188 -0.64 -11.26 2.73
C GLY A 188 -1.61 -11.63 3.85
N ASP A 189 -1.09 -11.99 5.03
CA ASP A 189 -1.90 -12.26 6.23
C ASP A 189 -2.69 -11.01 6.67
N ALA A 190 -2.07 -9.83 6.62
CA ALA A 190 -2.71 -8.55 6.96
C ALA A 190 -3.84 -8.16 5.99
N LEU A 191 -3.62 -8.39 4.69
CA LEU A 191 -4.63 -8.20 3.64
C LEU A 191 -5.78 -9.19 3.82
N ALA A 192 -5.50 -10.46 4.12
CA ALA A 192 -6.55 -11.45 4.36
C ALA A 192 -7.46 -11.06 5.54
N ALA A 193 -6.88 -10.52 6.62
CA ALA A 193 -7.65 -10.01 7.76
C ALA A 193 -8.52 -8.79 7.37
N GLU A 194 -7.99 -7.86 6.59
CA GLU A 194 -8.74 -6.70 6.10
C GLU A 194 -9.86 -7.10 5.15
N VAL A 195 -9.59 -8.02 4.20
CA VAL A 195 -10.60 -8.58 3.30
C VAL A 195 -11.71 -9.27 4.08
N ALA A 196 -11.38 -10.05 5.11
CA ALA A 196 -12.38 -10.67 5.98
C ALA A 196 -13.25 -9.62 6.69
N ARG A 197 -12.62 -8.52 7.15
CA ARG A 197 -13.30 -7.39 7.80
C ARG A 197 -14.25 -6.68 6.83
N MET A 198 -13.78 -6.41 5.60
CA MET A 198 -14.59 -5.77 4.56
C MET A 198 -15.76 -6.65 4.13
N ARG A 199 -15.57 -7.98 4.02
CA ARG A 199 -16.68 -8.91 3.76
C ARG A 199 -17.73 -8.91 4.86
N ALA A 200 -17.33 -8.85 6.12
CA ALA A 200 -18.26 -8.81 7.25
C ALA A 200 -19.11 -7.52 7.26
N VAL A 201 -18.58 -6.44 6.69
CA VAL A 201 -19.21 -5.11 6.73
C VAL A 201 -20.00 -4.77 5.47
N CYS A 202 -19.45 -5.11 4.30
CA CYS A 202 -19.99 -4.73 2.99
C CYS A 202 -20.62 -5.90 2.22
N GLY A 203 -20.47 -7.14 2.70
CA GLY A 203 -20.86 -8.33 1.96
C GLY A 203 -19.77 -8.79 0.96
N PRO A 204 -20.09 -9.71 0.03
CA PRO A 204 -19.12 -10.17 -0.97
C PRO A 204 -18.65 -9.01 -1.85
N ALA A 205 -17.40 -9.07 -2.31
CA ALA A 205 -16.88 -8.13 -3.29
C ALA A 205 -17.80 -8.10 -4.51
N GLN A 206 -18.07 -6.90 -5.04
CA GLN A 206 -18.92 -6.77 -6.22
C GLN A 206 -18.25 -7.46 -7.42
N PRO A 207 -18.92 -8.42 -8.09
CA PRO A 207 -18.40 -9.02 -9.30
C PRO A 207 -18.42 -8.00 -10.44
N HIS A 208 -17.41 -8.09 -11.31
CA HIS A 208 -17.35 -7.37 -12.58
C HIS A 208 -18.46 -7.79 -13.55
#